data_AF-Q9D3Z9-F1
#
_entry.id   AF-Q9D3Z9-F1
#
_cell.length_a   1.000
_cell.length_b   1.000
_cell.length_c   1.000
_cell.angle_alpha   90.00
_cell.angle_beta   90.00
_cell.angle_gamma   90.00
#
_symmetry.space_group_name_H-M   'P 1'
#
loop_
_entity.id
_entity.type
_entity.pdbx_description
1 polymer ?
#
loop_
_entity_poly.entity_id
_entity_poly.type
_entity_poly.pdbx_seq_one_letter_code
_entity_poly.pdbx_strand_id
1 'polypeptide(L)'
;MTRKAIKTIKHFIEKPRKRNSEEDPQEGRGSQATYPDALAHLETSLAHLETLSHSFILSLRNSEQEILQKYSYFYDLSRSEKEKIHDQAVAMCLDGQPLRMIQQLLEVAIGPVNISPKDIVHTAITQIISALSGGSADLCGSRDPLQVLEGVVGAVRTSVDNGEELVSAEDVLQWLRPFCAEDTYPVRPRIQVLQLLGQSFHLSEEDGKLLVFFRTEAILRAAWPQRQVDIADIENEENRHTLFSELLESSHREVEFQHLILLLQAWPPMKSECVLANNPWVRLVTAMLTRCTEENKQSLGDEVLKICRSLYNTTQMLPVEVSRCFEWLS
;
A
#
# COMPACT_ATOMS: atom_id res chain seq x y z
N MET A 1 -7.41 14.89 36.95
CA MET A 1 -8.85 15.21 37.11
C MET A 1 -9.75 13.98 37.01
N THR A 2 -9.42 13.00 36.18
CA THR A 2 -10.17 11.75 35.95
C THR A 2 -10.62 11.02 37.23
N ARG A 3 -9.74 10.87 38.24
CA ARG A 3 -10.09 10.19 39.51
C ARG A 3 -11.22 10.86 40.30
N LYS A 4 -11.36 12.20 40.24
CA LYS A 4 -12.46 12.91 40.92
C LYS A 4 -13.78 12.70 40.16
N ALA A 5 -13.75 12.80 38.83
CA ALA A 5 -14.91 12.56 37.97
C ALA A 5 -15.44 11.12 38.11
N ILE A 6 -14.56 10.12 38.08
CA ILE A 6 -14.90 8.70 38.30
C ILE A 6 -15.62 8.51 39.65
N LYS A 7 -15.09 9.09 40.74
CA LYS A 7 -15.71 9.01 42.08
C LYS A 7 -17.10 9.65 42.11
N THR A 8 -17.25 10.81 41.47
CA THR A 8 -18.52 11.52 41.39
C THR A 8 -19.56 10.71 40.61
N ILE A 9 -19.20 10.15 39.45
CA ILE A 9 -20.11 9.33 38.63
C ILE A 9 -20.50 8.04 39.37
N LYS A 10 -19.55 7.34 40.01
CA LYS A 10 -19.85 6.18 40.86
C LYS A 10 -20.89 6.50 41.93
N HIS A 11 -20.72 7.63 42.62
CA HIS A 11 -21.68 8.06 43.62
C HIS A 11 -23.08 8.33 43.04
N PHE A 12 -23.16 8.93 41.84
CA PHE A 12 -24.43 9.15 41.14
C PHE A 12 -25.13 7.88 40.67
N ILE A 13 -24.38 6.83 40.29
CA ILE A 13 -24.92 5.52 39.91
C ILE A 13 -25.41 4.75 41.15
N GLU A 14 -24.66 4.81 42.26
CA GLU A 14 -24.96 4.05 43.49
C GLU A 14 -26.12 4.65 44.31
N LYS A 15 -26.27 5.98 44.34
CA LYS A 15 -27.27 6.68 45.14
C LYS A 15 -28.74 6.32 44.79
N PRO A 16 -29.15 6.24 43.52
CA PRO A 16 -30.51 5.84 43.14
C PRO A 16 -30.71 4.32 43.07
N ARG A 17 -29.66 3.50 42.84
CA ARG A 17 -29.75 2.03 42.98
C ARG A 17 -30.18 1.60 44.39
N LYS A 18 -29.83 2.38 45.41
CA LYS A 18 -30.29 2.18 46.81
C LYS A 18 -31.72 2.69 47.08
N ARG A 19 -32.29 3.51 46.18
CA ARG A 19 -33.60 4.17 46.34
C ARG A 19 -34.70 3.47 45.53
N ASN A 20 -34.36 2.90 44.38
CA ASN A 20 -35.28 2.14 43.51
C ASN A 20 -35.64 0.73 44.05
N SER A 21 -35.17 0.36 45.25
CA SER A 21 -35.65 -0.85 45.93
C SER A 21 -37.00 -0.65 46.65
N GLU A 22 -37.56 0.57 46.66
CA GLU A 22 -38.79 0.89 47.41
C GLU A 22 -39.92 1.60 46.65
N GLU A 23 -39.80 1.97 45.36
CA GLU A 23 -40.89 2.71 44.68
C GLU A 23 -41.21 2.24 43.25
N ASP A 24 -42.52 2.11 43.01
CA ASP A 24 -43.23 1.63 41.81
C ASP A 24 -43.27 2.72 40.70
N PRO A 25 -43.06 2.42 39.40
CA PRO A 25 -42.95 3.47 38.39
C PRO A 25 -44.29 3.79 37.71
N GLN A 26 -44.75 5.05 37.83
CA GLN A 26 -45.75 5.63 36.94
C GLN A 26 -45.10 6.14 35.64
N GLU A 27 -45.56 5.61 34.51
CA GLU A 27 -45.12 5.94 33.15
C GLU A 27 -45.64 7.29 32.67
N GLY A 28 -44.73 8.15 32.19
CA GLY A 28 -45.03 9.38 31.46
C GLY A 28 -44.41 9.33 30.06
N ARG A 29 -45.27 9.24 29.05
CA ARG A 29 -44.97 9.12 27.62
C ARG A 29 -44.28 10.37 27.07
N GLY A 30 -43.11 10.21 26.46
CA GLY A 30 -42.44 11.19 25.62
C GLY A 30 -41.08 10.65 25.18
N SER A 31 -40.64 11.00 23.97
CA SER A 31 -39.34 10.64 23.38
C SER A 31 -38.15 11.29 24.12
N GLN A 32 -38.05 11.03 25.42
CA GLN A 32 -37.00 11.48 26.32
C GLN A 32 -36.28 10.24 26.82
N ALA A 33 -34.95 10.27 26.83
CA ALA A 33 -34.11 9.19 27.36
C ALA A 33 -34.65 8.74 28.73
N THR A 34 -34.98 7.46 28.84
CA THR A 34 -35.55 6.88 30.07
C THR A 34 -34.46 6.83 31.14
N TYR A 35 -34.84 6.83 32.41
CA TYR A 35 -33.86 6.69 33.50
C TYR A 35 -32.90 5.48 33.33
N PRO A 36 -33.37 4.28 32.91
CA PRO A 36 -32.48 3.16 32.54
C PRO A 36 -31.48 3.49 31.43
N ASP A 37 -31.90 4.26 30.41
CA ASP A 37 -31.03 4.67 29.30
C ASP A 37 -29.93 5.62 29.80
N ALA A 38 -30.28 6.57 30.67
CA ALA A 38 -29.32 7.47 31.30
C ALA A 38 -28.37 6.74 32.25
N LEU A 39 -28.86 5.74 33.00
CA LEU A 39 -28.02 4.91 33.85
C LEU A 39 -27.01 4.09 33.03
N ALA A 40 -27.48 3.41 31.98
CA ALA A 40 -26.62 2.66 31.08
C ALA A 40 -25.56 3.57 30.42
N HIS A 41 -25.97 4.77 29.99
CA HIS A 41 -25.06 5.77 29.42
C HIS A 41 -23.96 6.21 30.41
N LEU A 42 -24.31 6.44 31.67
CA LEU A 42 -23.36 6.78 32.73
C LEU A 42 -22.43 5.60 33.06
N GLU A 43 -22.94 4.37 33.07
CA GLU A 43 -22.15 3.16 33.29
C GLU A 43 -21.12 2.94 32.18
N THR A 44 -21.51 3.09 30.91
CA THR A 44 -20.57 3.04 29.78
C THR A 44 -19.53 4.17 29.86
N SER A 45 -19.96 5.39 30.17
CA SER A 45 -19.06 6.54 30.31
C SER A 45 -18.08 6.35 31.46
N LEU A 46 -18.53 5.80 32.59
CA LEU A 46 -17.67 5.48 33.73
C LEU A 46 -16.62 4.44 33.34
N ALA A 47 -17.05 3.35 32.70
CA ALA A 47 -16.15 2.29 32.27
C ALA A 47 -15.08 2.86 31.33
N HIS A 48 -15.46 3.70 30.36
CA HIS A 48 -14.52 4.35 29.44
C HIS A 48 -13.51 5.25 30.18
N LEU A 49 -13.98 6.04 31.16
CA LEU A 49 -13.06 6.87 31.95
C LEU A 49 -12.02 6.04 32.73
N GLU A 50 -12.33 4.79 33.07
CA GLU A 50 -11.38 3.89 33.70
C GLU A 50 -10.28 3.42 32.73
N THR A 51 -10.58 3.25 31.43
CA THR A 51 -9.59 2.85 30.42
C THR A 51 -8.61 3.97 30.07
N LEU A 52 -8.91 5.24 30.36
CA LEU A 52 -7.96 6.35 30.21
C LEU A 52 -6.73 6.23 31.12
N SER A 53 -6.78 5.34 32.11
CA SER A 53 -5.62 5.01 32.95
C SER A 53 -4.79 3.83 32.44
N HIS A 54 -5.23 3.20 31.34
CA HIS A 54 -4.52 2.09 30.72
C HIS A 54 -3.14 2.52 30.19
N SER A 55 -2.14 1.65 30.32
CA SER A 55 -0.73 1.96 29.99
C SER A 55 -0.57 2.45 28.55
N PHE A 56 -1.28 1.83 27.61
CA PHE A 56 -1.32 2.24 26.21
C PHE A 56 -1.87 3.67 26.00
N ILE A 57 -2.99 4.03 26.63
CA ILE A 57 -3.54 5.39 26.47
C ILE A 57 -2.61 6.42 27.11
N LEU A 58 -1.98 6.07 28.23
CA LEU A 58 -0.98 6.93 28.85
C LEU A 58 0.28 7.08 27.99
N SER A 59 0.71 6.06 27.26
CA SER A 59 1.86 6.18 26.35
C SER A 59 1.55 7.10 25.16
N LEU A 60 0.34 7.03 24.60
CA LEU A 60 -0.11 7.98 23.57
C LEU A 60 -0.14 9.41 24.10
N ARG A 61 -0.74 9.61 25.29
CA ARG A 61 -0.87 10.93 25.92
C ARG A 61 0.46 11.59 26.25
N ASN A 62 1.43 10.80 26.71
CA ASN A 62 2.73 11.29 27.17
C ASN A 62 3.80 11.22 26.06
N SER A 63 3.44 10.85 24.84
CA SER A 63 4.35 10.80 23.70
C SER A 63 4.83 12.19 23.31
N GLU A 64 6.06 12.31 22.81
CA GLU A 64 6.58 13.56 22.23
C GLU A 64 6.01 13.85 20.83
N GLN A 65 5.43 12.84 20.18
CA GLN A 65 4.84 12.97 18.85
C GLN A 65 3.42 13.54 18.95
N GLU A 66 3.19 14.71 18.35
CA GLU A 66 1.88 15.40 18.36
C GLU A 66 0.73 14.52 17.84
N ILE A 67 1.00 13.70 16.82
CA ILE A 67 0.00 12.80 16.24
C ILE A 67 -0.47 11.74 17.26
N LEU A 68 0.43 11.22 18.09
CA LEU A 68 0.09 10.23 19.11
C LEU A 68 -0.72 10.86 20.25
N GLN A 69 -0.39 12.10 20.62
CA GLN A 69 -1.19 12.87 21.58
C GLN A 69 -2.61 13.12 21.04
N LYS A 70 -2.74 13.41 19.73
CA LYS A 70 -4.02 13.59 19.05
C LYS A 70 -4.88 12.32 19.12
N TYR A 71 -4.29 11.14 18.95
CA TYR A 71 -5.02 9.87 19.13
C TYR A 71 -5.49 9.67 20.58
N SER A 72 -4.68 10.02 21.57
CA SER A 72 -5.14 9.97 22.97
C SER A 72 -6.33 10.88 23.20
N TYR A 73 -6.34 12.07 22.60
CA TYR A 73 -7.44 13.02 22.70
C TYR A 73 -8.72 12.51 22.03
N PHE A 74 -8.62 11.96 20.82
CA PHE A 74 -9.76 11.36 20.15
C PHE A 74 -10.33 10.15 20.89
N TYR A 75 -9.46 9.34 21.49
CA TYR A 75 -9.91 8.22 22.31
C TYR A 75 -10.71 8.72 23.52
N ASP A 76 -10.25 9.75 24.24
CA ASP A 76 -10.98 10.38 25.36
C ASP A 76 -12.37 10.87 24.96
N LEU A 77 -12.51 11.45 23.76
CA LEU A 77 -13.79 11.90 23.22
C LEU A 77 -14.69 10.77 22.67
N SER A 78 -14.12 9.58 22.45
CA SER A 78 -14.83 8.47 21.80
C SER A 78 -15.87 7.82 22.69
N ARG A 79 -15.71 7.86 24.01
CA ARG A 79 -16.50 7.08 24.98
C ARG A 79 -16.51 5.57 24.70
N SER A 80 -15.51 5.05 23.99
CA SER A 80 -15.48 3.67 23.47
C SER A 80 -16.65 3.35 22.52
N GLU A 81 -17.23 4.35 21.86
CA GLU A 81 -18.25 4.14 20.83
C GLU A 81 -17.63 3.44 19.62
N LYS A 82 -18.27 2.35 19.17
CA LYS A 82 -17.74 1.49 18.09
C LYS A 82 -17.33 2.27 16.84
N GLU A 83 -18.19 3.17 16.35
CA GLU A 83 -17.93 3.98 15.15
C GLU A 83 -16.73 4.91 15.34
N LYS A 84 -16.63 5.61 16.47
CA LYS A 84 -15.51 6.52 16.73
C LYS A 84 -14.19 5.78 16.90
N ILE A 85 -14.21 4.61 17.55
CA ILE A 85 -13.02 3.76 17.70
C ILE A 85 -12.59 3.21 16.34
N HIS A 86 -13.55 2.78 15.53
CA HIS A 86 -13.30 2.34 14.15
C HIS A 86 -12.66 3.46 13.32
N ASP A 87 -13.27 4.65 13.30
CA ASP A 87 -12.78 5.78 12.51
C ASP A 87 -11.38 6.23 12.95
N GLN A 88 -11.13 6.23 14.27
CA GLN A 88 -9.80 6.49 14.79
C GLN A 88 -8.79 5.41 14.38
N ALA A 89 -9.17 4.13 14.43
CA ALA A 89 -8.31 3.03 14.02
C ALA A 89 -7.97 3.09 12.52
N VAL A 90 -8.95 3.45 11.68
CA VAL A 90 -8.74 3.70 10.24
C VAL A 90 -7.80 4.89 10.03
N ALA A 91 -8.01 5.99 10.75
CA ALA A 91 -7.11 7.15 10.66
C ALA A 91 -5.66 6.78 11.04
N MET A 92 -5.46 6.02 12.12
CA MET A 92 -4.15 5.50 12.51
C MET A 92 -3.52 4.63 11.43
N CYS A 93 -4.33 3.79 10.76
CA CYS A 93 -3.87 2.95 9.66
C CYS A 93 -3.41 3.79 8.45
N LEU A 94 -4.22 4.77 8.03
CA LEU A 94 -3.90 5.70 6.93
C LEU A 94 -2.67 6.57 7.25
N ASP A 95 -2.45 6.88 8.53
CA ASP A 95 -1.24 7.56 9.00
C ASP A 95 0.00 6.64 9.11
N GLY A 96 -0.10 5.38 8.64
CA GLY A 96 1.00 4.42 8.61
C GLY A 96 1.46 3.95 9.99
N GLN A 97 0.58 4.02 11.01
CA GLN A 97 0.94 3.58 12.35
C GLN A 97 1.08 2.05 12.43
N PRO A 98 1.93 1.52 13.34
CA PRO A 98 2.11 0.08 13.51
C PRO A 98 0.79 -0.64 13.81
N LEU A 99 0.56 -1.81 13.18
CA LEU A 99 -0.66 -2.58 13.37
C LEU A 99 -0.86 -3.01 14.83
N ARG A 100 0.22 -3.29 15.55
CA ARG A 100 0.19 -3.54 16.99
C ARG A 100 -0.43 -2.39 17.79
N MET A 101 -0.18 -1.14 17.39
CA MET A 101 -0.74 0.05 18.04
C MET A 101 -2.25 0.13 17.81
N ILE A 102 -2.70 -0.20 16.59
CA ILE A 102 -4.12 -0.28 16.23
C ILE A 102 -4.79 -1.40 17.04
N GLN A 103 -4.17 -2.57 17.13
CA GLN A 103 -4.67 -3.68 17.93
C GLN A 103 -4.83 -3.28 19.41
N GLN A 104 -3.83 -2.61 20.00
CA GLN A 104 -3.91 -2.12 21.38
C GLN A 104 -5.04 -1.11 21.59
N LEU A 105 -5.33 -0.24 20.61
CA LEU A 105 -6.50 0.65 20.68
C LEU A 105 -7.81 -0.15 20.76
N LEU A 106 -7.95 -1.17 19.90
CA LEU A 106 -9.14 -2.01 19.83
C LEU A 106 -9.32 -2.85 21.11
N GLU A 107 -8.22 -3.34 21.70
CA GLU A 107 -8.22 -4.10 22.96
C GLU A 107 -8.59 -3.25 24.18
N VAL A 108 -8.25 -1.95 24.17
CA VAL A 108 -8.53 -1.04 25.29
C VAL A 108 -9.95 -0.48 25.24
N ALA A 109 -10.59 -0.45 24.07
CA ALA A 109 -11.98 -0.05 23.94
C ALA A 109 -12.94 -1.05 24.64
N ILE A 110 -14.07 -0.53 25.12
CA ILE A 110 -15.02 -1.28 25.93
C ILE A 110 -16.17 -1.79 25.08
N GLY A 111 -16.58 -3.03 25.33
CA GLY A 111 -17.69 -3.67 24.64
C GLY A 111 -17.22 -4.54 23.46
N PRO A 112 -18.13 -5.28 22.82
CA PRO A 112 -17.81 -6.09 21.66
C PRO A 112 -17.54 -5.18 20.47
N VAL A 113 -16.29 -4.77 20.32
CA VAL A 113 -15.88 -3.94 19.19
C VAL A 113 -16.05 -4.75 17.89
N ASN A 114 -15.94 -6.09 17.92
CA ASN A 114 -16.13 -7.00 16.77
C ASN A 114 -15.43 -6.49 15.49
N ILE A 115 -14.30 -5.80 15.66
CA ILE A 115 -13.48 -5.25 14.59
C ILE A 115 -12.07 -5.72 14.88
N SER A 116 -11.45 -6.31 13.88
CA SER A 116 -10.06 -6.77 13.92
C SER A 116 -9.15 -5.76 13.20
N PRO A 117 -7.83 -5.78 13.45
CA PRO A 117 -6.87 -5.02 12.65
C PRO A 117 -7.00 -5.30 11.14
N LYS A 118 -7.36 -6.53 10.77
CA LYS A 118 -7.63 -6.93 9.39
C LYS A 118 -8.78 -6.14 8.75
N ASP A 119 -9.88 -5.96 9.47
CA ASP A 119 -11.03 -5.17 9.01
C ASP A 119 -10.66 -3.69 8.82
N ILE A 120 -9.81 -3.16 9.71
CA ILE A 120 -9.30 -1.78 9.63
C ILE A 120 -8.43 -1.58 8.39
N VAL A 121 -7.46 -2.48 8.15
CA VAL A 121 -6.57 -2.40 6.98
C VAL A 121 -7.37 -2.57 5.68
N HIS A 122 -8.33 -3.49 5.64
CA HIS A 122 -9.23 -3.65 4.50
C HIS A 122 -10.02 -2.36 4.21
N THR A 123 -10.56 -1.71 5.25
CA THR A 123 -11.28 -0.44 5.12
C THR A 123 -10.37 0.67 4.61
N ALA A 124 -9.16 0.79 5.15
CA ALA A 124 -8.17 1.78 4.70
C ALA A 124 -7.81 1.57 3.22
N ILE A 125 -7.53 0.33 2.80
CA ILE A 125 -7.25 -0.01 1.39
C ILE A 125 -8.43 0.33 0.49
N THR A 126 -9.66 0.06 0.92
CA THR A 126 -10.87 0.41 0.16
C THR A 126 -10.96 1.93 -0.06
N GLN A 127 -10.66 2.74 0.96
CA GLN A 127 -10.65 4.20 0.84
C GLN A 127 -9.53 4.69 -0.10
N ILE A 128 -8.34 4.09 -0.01
CA ILE A 128 -7.21 4.40 -0.89
C ILE A 128 -7.54 4.06 -2.35
N ILE A 129 -8.11 2.88 -2.61
CA ILE A 129 -8.56 2.47 -3.95
C ILE A 129 -9.56 3.49 -4.50
N SER A 130 -10.55 3.89 -3.69
CA SER A 130 -11.53 4.91 -4.09
C SER A 130 -10.85 6.22 -4.49
N ALA A 131 -9.85 6.69 -3.74
CA ALA A 131 -9.08 7.89 -4.08
C ALA A 131 -8.23 7.71 -5.36
N LEU A 132 -7.56 6.56 -5.53
CA LEU A 132 -6.76 6.25 -6.72
C LEU A 132 -7.61 6.14 -8.00
N SER A 133 -8.85 5.69 -7.88
CA SER A 133 -9.82 5.59 -8.96
C SER A 133 -10.48 6.94 -9.33
N GLY A 134 -10.12 8.03 -8.65
CA GLY A 134 -10.69 9.37 -8.90
C GLY A 134 -11.92 9.71 -8.07
N GLY A 135 -12.22 8.92 -7.03
CA GLY A 135 -13.24 9.21 -6.03
C GLY A 135 -12.81 10.28 -5.02
N SER A 136 -13.78 10.86 -4.30
CA SER A 136 -13.55 11.93 -3.32
C SER A 136 -13.24 11.43 -1.90
N ALA A 137 -12.66 10.23 -1.76
CA ALA A 137 -12.35 9.70 -0.44
C ALA A 137 -11.34 10.63 0.27
N ASP A 138 -11.73 11.17 1.43
CA ASP A 138 -10.89 12.06 2.23
C ASP A 138 -9.87 11.22 3.00
N LEU A 139 -8.64 11.16 2.50
CA LEU A 139 -7.52 10.44 3.14
C LEU A 139 -6.87 11.27 4.25
N CYS A 140 -7.69 11.82 5.15
CA CYS A 140 -7.25 12.67 6.26
C CYS A 140 -6.39 13.86 5.77
N GLY A 141 -6.82 14.54 4.69
CA GLY A 141 -6.15 15.70 4.09
C GLY A 141 -5.71 15.52 2.62
N SER A 142 -4.90 16.46 2.11
CA SER A 142 -4.41 16.49 0.72
C SER A 142 -3.25 15.53 0.44
N ARG A 143 -3.16 14.39 1.15
CA ARG A 143 -2.05 13.45 1.00
C ARG A 143 -2.20 12.64 -0.28
N ASP A 144 -1.07 12.40 -0.93
CA ASP A 144 -1.01 11.55 -2.12
C ASP A 144 -1.44 10.12 -1.78
N PRO A 145 -2.47 9.55 -2.43
CA PRO A 145 -2.99 8.22 -2.09
C PRO A 145 -1.95 7.10 -2.17
N LEU A 146 -0.95 7.23 -3.05
CA LEU A 146 0.13 6.26 -3.17
C LEU A 146 1.10 6.30 -1.98
N GLN A 147 1.43 7.49 -1.47
CA GLN A 147 2.23 7.62 -0.24
C GLN A 147 1.50 7.04 0.97
N VAL A 148 0.18 7.25 1.05
CA VAL A 148 -0.66 6.64 2.09
C VAL A 148 -0.63 5.11 1.99
N LEU A 149 -0.76 4.57 0.78
CA LEU A 149 -0.66 3.12 0.56
C LEU A 149 0.71 2.57 0.96
N GLU A 150 1.79 3.26 0.62
CA GLU A 150 3.15 2.88 1.00
C GLU A 150 3.31 2.78 2.52
N GLY A 151 2.75 3.75 3.27
CA GLY A 151 2.72 3.70 4.73
C GLY A 151 1.96 2.49 5.28
N VAL A 152 0.76 2.22 4.75
CA VAL A 152 -0.07 1.06 5.14
C VAL A 152 0.65 -0.26 4.85
N VAL A 153 1.16 -0.40 3.63
CA VAL A 153 1.90 -1.60 3.18
C VAL A 153 3.16 -1.81 4.02
N GLY A 154 3.90 -0.74 4.33
CA GLY A 154 5.06 -0.78 5.23
C GLY A 154 4.72 -1.24 6.65
N ALA A 155 3.58 -0.79 7.19
CA ALA A 155 3.10 -1.21 8.50
C ALA A 155 2.72 -2.71 8.51
N VAL A 156 2.04 -3.20 7.47
CA VAL A 156 1.71 -4.62 7.31
C VAL A 156 2.99 -5.46 7.18
N ARG A 157 3.94 -5.05 6.33
CA ARG A 157 5.22 -5.73 6.17
C ARG A 157 5.96 -5.84 7.50
N THR A 158 6.05 -4.74 8.25
CA THR A 158 6.70 -4.73 9.57
C THR A 158 6.01 -5.69 10.55
N SER A 159 4.68 -5.77 10.53
CA SER A 159 3.90 -6.70 11.35
C SER A 159 4.19 -8.17 10.99
N VAL A 160 4.32 -8.49 9.70
CA VAL A 160 4.70 -9.82 9.21
C VAL A 160 6.14 -10.16 9.60
N ASP A 161 7.09 -9.24 9.41
CA ASP A 161 8.50 -9.43 9.77
C ASP A 161 8.68 -9.66 11.29
N ASN A 162 7.82 -9.06 12.11
CA ASN A 162 7.78 -9.25 13.56
C ASN A 162 7.00 -10.49 14.01
N GLY A 163 6.36 -11.23 13.10
CA GLY A 163 5.57 -12.43 13.41
C GLY A 163 4.28 -12.16 14.19
N GLU A 164 3.69 -10.97 14.04
CA GLU A 164 2.45 -10.58 14.76
C GLU A 164 1.19 -11.19 14.12
N GLU A 165 1.27 -11.63 12.86
CA GLU A 165 0.22 -12.34 12.11
C GLU A 165 -1.16 -11.64 12.10
N LEU A 166 -1.21 -10.32 12.29
CA LEU A 166 -2.45 -9.54 12.34
C LEU A 166 -3.13 -9.41 10.97
N VAL A 167 -2.31 -9.26 9.92
CA VAL A 167 -2.70 -9.17 8.51
C VAL A 167 -1.61 -9.84 7.69
N SER A 168 -1.98 -10.73 6.77
CA SER A 168 -1.01 -11.38 5.90
C SER A 168 -0.71 -10.55 4.65
N ALA A 169 0.45 -10.78 4.04
CA ALA A 169 0.76 -10.17 2.74
C ALA A 169 -0.28 -10.56 1.66
N GLU A 170 -0.76 -11.80 1.71
CA GLU A 170 -1.76 -12.30 0.76
C GLU A 170 -3.10 -11.59 0.90
N ASP A 171 -3.50 -11.22 2.12
CA ASP A 171 -4.72 -10.43 2.33
C ASP A 171 -4.64 -9.08 1.59
N VAL A 172 -3.51 -8.38 1.72
CA VAL A 172 -3.28 -7.10 1.03
C VAL A 172 -3.28 -7.25 -0.49
N LEU A 173 -2.63 -8.30 -1.01
CA LEU A 173 -2.63 -8.61 -2.43
C LEU A 173 -4.07 -8.88 -2.92
N GLN A 174 -4.82 -9.71 -2.22
CA GLN A 174 -6.19 -10.07 -2.58
C GLN A 174 -7.10 -8.83 -2.65
N TRP A 175 -6.93 -7.86 -1.76
CA TRP A 175 -7.76 -6.64 -1.77
C TRP A 175 -7.39 -5.65 -2.86
N LEU A 176 -6.13 -5.62 -3.31
CA LEU A 176 -5.66 -4.73 -4.38
C LEU A 176 -5.81 -5.34 -5.78
N ARG A 177 -5.86 -6.68 -5.91
CA ARG A 177 -6.04 -7.39 -7.19
C ARG A 177 -7.21 -6.87 -8.03
N PRO A 178 -8.44 -6.68 -7.49
CA PRO A 178 -9.56 -6.16 -8.27
C PRO A 178 -9.28 -4.78 -8.88
N PHE A 179 -8.60 -3.91 -8.14
CA PHE A 179 -8.20 -2.59 -8.64
C PHE A 179 -7.15 -2.71 -9.77
N CYS A 180 -6.18 -3.60 -9.60
CA CYS A 180 -5.14 -3.81 -10.61
C CYS A 180 -5.70 -4.45 -11.90
N ALA A 181 -6.68 -5.35 -11.80
CA ALA A 181 -7.27 -6.05 -12.93
C ALA A 181 -8.37 -5.26 -13.68
N GLU A 182 -8.82 -4.13 -13.13
CA GLU A 182 -9.92 -3.35 -13.70
C GLU A 182 -9.43 -2.38 -14.79
N ASP A 183 -9.89 -2.59 -16.02
CA ASP A 183 -9.46 -1.86 -17.22
C ASP A 183 -9.99 -0.44 -17.31
N THR A 184 -11.06 -0.13 -16.58
CA THR A 184 -11.62 1.22 -16.53
C THR A 184 -10.78 2.20 -15.70
N TYR A 185 -9.88 1.70 -14.84
CA TYR A 185 -9.03 2.55 -14.00
C TYR A 185 -7.75 3.03 -14.70
N PRO A 186 -7.19 4.18 -14.29
CA PRO A 186 -5.97 4.70 -14.88
C PRO A 186 -4.78 3.72 -14.76
N VAL A 187 -4.04 3.51 -15.86
CA VAL A 187 -2.89 2.58 -15.92
C VAL A 187 -1.77 2.94 -14.94
N ARG A 188 -1.47 4.24 -14.79
CA ARG A 188 -0.32 4.70 -14.00
C ARG A 188 -0.42 4.33 -12.50
N PRO A 189 -1.53 4.63 -11.80
CA PRO A 189 -1.78 4.12 -10.44
C PRO A 189 -1.64 2.60 -10.31
N ARG A 190 -2.21 1.82 -11.25
CA ARG A 190 -2.15 0.34 -11.22
C ARG A 190 -0.71 -0.17 -11.26
N ILE A 191 0.12 0.41 -12.12
CA ILE A 191 1.57 0.10 -12.16
C ILE A 191 2.22 0.46 -10.83
N GLN A 192 2.01 1.66 -10.31
CA GLN A 192 2.66 2.11 -9.07
C GLN A 192 2.28 1.25 -7.85
N VAL A 193 1.02 0.82 -7.76
CA VAL A 193 0.56 -0.14 -6.73
C VAL A 193 1.28 -1.48 -6.86
N LEU A 194 1.29 -2.11 -8.03
CA LEU A 194 1.97 -3.39 -8.23
C LEU A 194 3.48 -3.30 -8.00
N GLN A 195 4.10 -2.17 -8.35
CA GLN A 195 5.51 -1.88 -8.05
C GLN A 195 5.79 -1.83 -6.55
N LEU A 196 4.96 -1.10 -5.80
CA LEU A 196 5.05 -1.00 -4.35
C LEU A 196 4.89 -2.38 -3.70
N LEU A 197 3.93 -3.17 -4.16
CA LEU A 197 3.70 -4.52 -3.66
C LEU A 197 4.89 -5.44 -3.95
N GLY A 198 5.48 -5.37 -5.15
CA GLY A 198 6.66 -6.18 -5.49
C GLY A 198 7.95 -5.79 -4.78
N GLN A 199 8.02 -4.57 -4.21
CA GLN A 199 9.14 -4.16 -3.34
C GLN A 199 8.90 -4.55 -1.88
N SER A 200 7.64 -4.67 -1.47
CA SER A 200 7.27 -4.89 -0.07
C SER A 200 7.01 -6.36 0.26
N PHE A 201 6.53 -7.13 -0.72
CA PHE A 201 6.13 -8.52 -0.59
C PHE A 201 6.65 -9.35 -1.77
N HIS A 202 6.60 -10.67 -1.62
CA HIS A 202 6.77 -11.57 -2.75
C HIS A 202 5.45 -11.62 -3.52
N LEU A 203 5.43 -11.09 -4.74
CA LEU A 203 4.25 -11.19 -5.62
C LEU A 203 3.99 -12.65 -5.98
N SER A 204 2.71 -13.01 -6.11
CA SER A 204 2.32 -14.26 -6.75
C SER A 204 2.78 -14.26 -8.22
N GLU A 205 2.84 -15.45 -8.84
CA GLU A 205 3.20 -15.56 -10.25
C GLU A 205 2.21 -14.77 -11.15
N GLU A 206 0.92 -14.81 -10.81
CA GLU A 206 -0.13 -14.08 -11.53
C GLU A 206 0.03 -12.56 -11.40
N ASP A 207 0.23 -12.06 -10.17
CA ASP A 207 0.43 -10.63 -9.92
C ASP A 207 1.73 -10.12 -10.56
N GLY A 208 2.77 -10.97 -10.58
CA GLY A 208 4.03 -10.72 -11.28
C GLY A 208 3.84 -10.60 -12.80
N LYS A 209 3.08 -11.53 -13.41
CA LYS A 209 2.72 -11.47 -14.83
C LYS A 209 1.93 -10.20 -15.15
N LEU A 210 0.96 -9.83 -14.31
CA LEU A 210 0.16 -8.63 -14.49
C LEU A 210 1.00 -7.35 -14.44
N LEU A 211 1.95 -7.26 -13.50
CA LEU A 211 2.90 -6.14 -13.43
C LEU A 211 3.76 -6.03 -14.69
N VAL A 212 4.25 -7.16 -15.19
CA VAL A 212 5.03 -7.23 -16.44
C VAL A 212 4.18 -6.77 -17.62
N PHE A 213 2.94 -7.23 -17.72
CA PHE A 213 1.99 -6.82 -18.75
C PHE A 213 1.77 -5.30 -18.75
N PHE A 214 1.37 -4.70 -17.63
CA PHE A 214 1.07 -3.26 -17.60
C PHE A 214 2.30 -2.38 -17.83
N ARG A 215 3.48 -2.77 -17.33
CA ARG A 215 4.71 -2.05 -17.65
C ARG A 215 5.01 -2.11 -19.14
N THR A 216 4.85 -3.28 -19.76
CA THR A 216 5.04 -3.48 -21.20
C THR A 216 4.06 -2.61 -21.99
N GLU A 217 2.77 -2.67 -21.64
CA GLU A 217 1.72 -1.89 -22.29
C GLU A 217 1.99 -0.38 -22.19
N ALA A 218 2.37 0.11 -21.01
CA ALA A 218 2.66 1.53 -20.82
C ALA A 218 3.87 2.02 -21.64
N ILE A 219 4.92 1.21 -21.73
CA ILE A 219 6.11 1.51 -22.55
C ILE A 219 5.73 1.48 -24.04
N LEU A 220 4.95 0.49 -24.47
CA LEU A 220 4.55 0.36 -25.86
C LEU A 220 3.59 1.46 -26.30
N ARG A 221 2.64 1.86 -25.46
CA ARG A 221 1.77 3.01 -25.76
C ARG A 221 2.55 4.32 -25.95
N ALA A 222 3.72 4.46 -25.33
CA ALA A 222 4.55 5.66 -25.44
C ALA A 222 5.38 5.71 -26.73
N ALA A 223 5.94 4.58 -27.18
CA ALA A 223 6.83 4.52 -28.35
C ALA A 223 6.20 3.87 -29.61
N TRP A 224 5.30 2.90 -29.44
CA TRP A 224 4.62 2.18 -30.52
C TRP A 224 3.10 2.13 -30.31
N PRO A 225 2.38 3.26 -30.39
CA PRO A 225 0.94 3.33 -30.09
C PRO A 225 0.05 2.45 -31.00
N GLN A 226 0.59 1.98 -32.13
CA GLN A 226 -0.09 1.08 -33.06
C GLN A 226 0.04 -0.41 -32.68
N ARG A 227 1.01 -0.77 -31.83
CA ARG A 227 1.20 -2.15 -31.35
C ARG A 227 0.44 -2.34 -30.04
N GLN A 228 -0.69 -3.02 -30.11
CA GLN A 228 -1.43 -3.47 -28.93
C GLN A 228 -0.69 -4.64 -28.28
N VAL A 229 -0.64 -4.70 -26.96
CA VAL A 229 0.00 -5.79 -26.20
C VAL A 229 -1.08 -6.73 -25.68
N ASP A 230 -0.89 -8.03 -25.88
CA ASP A 230 -1.71 -9.07 -25.28
C ASP A 230 -0.96 -9.73 -24.10
N ILE A 231 -1.68 -10.36 -23.17
CA ILE A 231 -1.11 -11.19 -22.11
C ILE A 231 -0.29 -12.34 -22.72
N ALA A 232 -0.71 -12.86 -23.87
CA ALA A 232 0.04 -13.88 -24.60
C ALA A 232 1.45 -13.39 -24.98
N ASP A 233 1.63 -12.10 -25.32
CA ASP A 233 2.94 -11.55 -25.69
C ASP A 233 3.96 -11.60 -24.54
N ILE A 234 3.50 -11.65 -23.28
CA ILE A 234 4.36 -11.61 -22.08
C ILE A 234 4.30 -12.87 -21.21
N GLU A 235 3.53 -13.88 -21.63
CA GLU A 235 3.25 -15.10 -20.86
C GLU A 235 4.52 -15.88 -20.47
N ASN A 236 5.48 -15.97 -21.39
CA ASN A 236 6.72 -16.71 -21.20
C ASN A 236 7.92 -15.97 -21.81
N GLU A 237 9.13 -16.50 -21.60
CA GLU A 237 10.37 -15.86 -22.09
C GLU A 237 10.46 -15.80 -23.62
N GLU A 238 9.99 -16.83 -24.33
CA GLU A 238 10.01 -16.90 -25.79
C GLU A 238 9.09 -15.85 -26.42
N ASN A 239 7.90 -15.67 -25.87
CA ASN A 239 6.94 -14.66 -26.34
C ASN A 239 7.52 -13.25 -26.13
N ARG A 240 8.10 -12.97 -24.94
CA ARG A 240 8.77 -11.70 -24.66
C ARG A 240 9.94 -11.45 -25.61
N HIS A 241 10.73 -12.48 -25.92
CA HIS A 241 11.83 -12.37 -26.88
C HIS A 241 11.35 -12.07 -28.30
N THR A 242 10.24 -12.69 -28.71
CA THR A 242 9.60 -12.47 -30.01
C THR A 242 9.10 -11.03 -30.13
N LEU A 243 8.37 -10.55 -29.12
CA LEU A 243 7.92 -9.16 -29.05
C LEU A 243 9.09 -8.18 -29.09
N PHE A 244 10.14 -8.43 -28.30
CA PHE A 244 11.33 -7.57 -28.31
C PHE A 244 12.01 -7.52 -29.69
N SER A 245 12.10 -8.66 -30.36
CA SER A 245 12.70 -8.75 -31.69
C SER A 245 11.89 -7.95 -32.72
N GLU A 246 10.56 -8.09 -32.70
CA GLU A 246 9.63 -7.32 -33.56
C GLU A 246 9.81 -5.80 -33.37
N LEU A 247 9.86 -5.35 -32.11
CA LEU A 247 10.03 -3.93 -31.78
C LEU A 247 11.42 -3.43 -32.18
N LEU A 248 12.48 -4.20 -31.92
CA LEU A 248 13.84 -3.84 -32.29
C LEU A 248 14.02 -3.73 -33.80
N GLU A 249 13.42 -4.64 -34.57
CA GLU A 249 13.47 -4.62 -36.04
C GLU A 249 12.73 -3.42 -36.62
N SER A 250 11.63 -3.01 -36.01
CA SER A 250 10.85 -1.84 -36.43
C SER A 250 11.39 -0.49 -35.91
N SER A 251 12.40 -0.49 -35.03
CA SER A 251 12.94 0.71 -34.40
C SER A 251 14.05 1.39 -35.21
N HIS A 252 13.97 2.71 -35.36
CA HIS A 252 14.95 3.53 -36.08
C HIS A 252 15.30 4.85 -35.36
N ARG A 253 14.64 5.17 -34.26
CA ARG A 253 14.84 6.44 -33.53
C ARG A 253 15.48 6.20 -32.16
N GLU A 254 16.30 7.15 -31.71
CA GLU A 254 16.94 7.12 -30.39
C GLU A 254 15.94 6.91 -29.25
N VAL A 255 14.80 7.62 -29.30
CA VAL A 255 13.72 7.49 -28.32
C VAL A 255 13.16 6.06 -28.27
N GLU A 256 13.04 5.37 -29.40
CA GLU A 256 12.56 3.98 -29.45
C GLU A 256 13.55 3.03 -28.77
N PHE A 257 14.86 3.23 -28.99
CA PHE A 257 15.89 2.47 -28.28
C PHE A 257 15.86 2.71 -26.77
N GLN A 258 15.62 3.94 -26.31
CA GLN A 258 15.41 4.23 -24.89
C GLN A 258 14.21 3.47 -24.30
N HIS A 259 13.12 3.35 -25.06
CA HIS A 259 11.96 2.58 -24.62
C HIS A 259 12.24 1.06 -24.62
N LEU A 260 13.08 0.55 -25.52
CA LEU A 260 13.54 -0.85 -25.48
C LEU A 260 14.43 -1.14 -24.26
N ILE A 261 15.25 -0.18 -23.81
CA ILE A 261 16.01 -0.29 -22.56
C ILE A 261 15.05 -0.41 -21.38
N LEU A 262 14.05 0.47 -21.29
CA LEU A 262 13.04 0.46 -20.24
C LEU A 262 12.26 -0.88 -20.25
N LEU A 263 11.98 -1.42 -21.43
CA LEU A 263 11.27 -2.70 -21.58
C LEU A 263 12.08 -3.86 -21.01
N LEU A 264 13.38 -3.95 -21.34
CA LEU A 264 14.25 -5.00 -20.80
C LEU A 264 14.44 -4.86 -19.28
N GLN A 265 14.47 -3.64 -18.75
CA GLN A 265 14.52 -3.41 -17.30
C GLN A 265 13.22 -3.77 -16.58
N ALA A 266 12.07 -3.61 -17.25
CA ALA A 266 10.75 -3.90 -16.69
C ALA A 266 10.45 -5.40 -16.56
N TRP A 267 11.12 -6.22 -17.36
CA TRP A 267 10.89 -7.65 -17.53
C TRP A 267 11.75 -8.52 -16.62
N PRO A 268 11.33 -9.74 -16.23
CA PRO A 268 12.22 -10.72 -15.61
C PRO A 268 13.45 -11.01 -16.49
N PRO A 269 14.64 -11.22 -15.91
CA PRO A 269 15.84 -11.55 -16.68
C PRO A 269 15.58 -12.73 -17.60
N MET A 270 15.92 -12.59 -18.89
CA MET A 270 15.83 -13.69 -19.85
C MET A 270 17.04 -14.60 -19.66
N LYS A 271 16.79 -15.87 -19.32
CA LYS A 271 17.84 -16.83 -18.89
C LYS A 271 18.22 -17.83 -19.98
N SER A 272 17.55 -17.83 -21.12
CA SER A 272 17.82 -18.77 -22.20
C SER A 272 19.30 -18.75 -22.60
N GLU A 273 19.94 -19.92 -22.49
CA GLU A 273 21.33 -20.22 -22.84
C GLU A 273 21.66 -20.06 -24.34
N CYS A 274 20.79 -19.41 -25.10
CA CYS A 274 21.04 -19.14 -26.51
C CYS A 274 22.14 -18.09 -26.65
N VAL A 275 23.33 -18.57 -27.05
CA VAL A 275 24.41 -17.91 -27.80
C VAL A 275 24.45 -16.38 -27.66
N LEU A 276 25.55 -15.78 -27.19
CA LEU A 276 25.77 -14.33 -27.03
C LEU A 276 25.07 -13.39 -28.06
N ALA A 277 24.93 -13.83 -29.31
CA ALA A 277 24.19 -13.15 -30.39
C ALA A 277 22.67 -13.00 -30.19
N ASN A 278 22.02 -13.87 -29.42
CA ASN A 278 20.59 -13.83 -29.11
C ASN A 278 20.28 -13.14 -27.78
N ASN A 279 21.28 -12.61 -27.08
CA ASN A 279 21.02 -11.81 -25.88
C ASN A 279 20.32 -10.48 -26.26
N PRO A 280 19.15 -10.15 -25.68
CA PRO A 280 18.39 -8.95 -26.03
C PRO A 280 19.17 -7.65 -25.87
N TRP A 281 19.99 -7.55 -24.82
CA TRP A 281 20.83 -6.38 -24.59
C TRP A 281 21.93 -6.25 -25.64
N VAL A 282 22.57 -7.36 -26.03
CA VAL A 282 23.60 -7.35 -27.09
C VAL A 282 22.98 -6.93 -28.43
N ARG A 283 21.80 -7.47 -28.77
CA ARG A 283 21.07 -7.09 -29.98
C ARG A 283 20.65 -5.62 -29.97
N LEU A 284 20.22 -5.10 -28.81
CA LEU A 284 19.88 -3.69 -28.64
C LEU A 284 21.08 -2.78 -28.90
N VAL A 285 22.20 -3.03 -28.21
CA VAL A 285 23.41 -2.22 -28.37
C VAL A 285 23.93 -2.30 -29.81
N THR A 286 23.89 -3.48 -30.43
CA THR A 286 24.28 -3.65 -31.83
C THR A 286 23.39 -2.83 -32.77
N ALA A 287 22.06 -2.86 -32.56
CA ALA A 287 21.13 -2.06 -33.36
C ALA A 287 21.33 -0.55 -33.16
N MET A 288 21.55 -0.11 -31.92
CA MET A 288 21.87 1.28 -31.59
C MET A 288 23.13 1.73 -32.35
N LEU A 289 24.21 0.94 -32.29
CA LEU A 289 25.49 1.27 -32.94
C LEU A 289 25.44 1.26 -34.47
N THR A 290 24.56 0.44 -35.07
CA THR A 290 24.46 0.27 -36.52
C THR A 290 23.42 1.15 -37.18
N ARG A 291 22.39 1.59 -36.45
CA ARG A 291 21.21 2.29 -37.02
C ARG A 291 21.12 3.75 -36.60
N CYS A 292 21.85 4.21 -35.57
CA CYS A 292 21.93 5.62 -35.22
C CYS A 292 22.93 6.39 -36.10
N THR A 293 22.64 7.66 -36.38
CA THR A 293 23.40 8.51 -37.31
C THR A 293 24.80 8.87 -36.80
N GLU A 294 25.75 9.05 -37.72
CA GLU A 294 27.18 9.36 -37.46
C GLU A 294 27.43 10.56 -36.52
N GLU A 295 26.52 11.54 -36.49
CA GLU A 295 26.65 12.75 -35.66
C GLU A 295 26.51 12.49 -34.15
N ASN A 296 25.96 11.35 -33.71
CA ASN A 296 25.70 11.03 -32.30
C ASN A 296 26.59 9.91 -31.73
N LYS A 297 27.66 9.49 -32.42
CA LYS A 297 28.45 8.30 -32.01
C LYS A 297 29.10 8.41 -30.63
N GLN A 298 29.55 9.60 -30.22
CA GLN A 298 30.14 9.81 -28.89
C GLN A 298 29.07 9.77 -27.79
N SER A 299 27.94 10.46 -27.96
CA SER A 299 26.84 10.44 -26.99
C SER A 299 26.21 9.04 -26.86
N LEU A 300 26.16 8.30 -27.97
CA LEU A 300 25.69 6.91 -27.98
C LEU A 300 26.64 5.97 -27.23
N GLY A 301 27.96 6.16 -27.40
CA GLY A 301 28.96 5.42 -26.63
C GLY A 301 28.83 5.65 -25.12
N ASP A 302 28.63 6.90 -24.71
CA ASP A 302 28.39 7.26 -23.31
C ASP A 302 27.09 6.65 -22.76
N GLU A 303 26.03 6.60 -23.58
CA GLU A 303 24.75 5.99 -23.19
C GLU A 303 24.87 4.46 -23.05
N VAL A 304 25.58 3.79 -23.95
CA VAL A 304 25.90 2.36 -23.84
C VAL A 304 26.70 2.07 -22.56
N LEU A 305 27.73 2.87 -22.28
CA LEU A 305 28.51 2.74 -21.05
C LEU A 305 27.65 2.96 -19.80
N LYS A 306 26.72 3.92 -19.84
CA LYS A 306 25.77 4.17 -18.74
C LYS A 306 24.85 2.97 -18.52
N ILE A 307 24.34 2.35 -19.59
CA ILE A 307 23.53 1.12 -19.51
C ILE A 307 24.35 -0.01 -18.88
N CYS A 308 25.55 -0.29 -19.40
CA CYS A 308 26.41 -1.34 -18.86
C CYS A 308 26.72 -1.15 -17.36
N ARG A 309 27.04 0.09 -16.95
CA ARG A 309 27.28 0.42 -15.53
C ARG A 309 26.04 0.23 -14.67
N SER A 310 24.85 0.56 -15.20
CA SER A 310 23.58 0.39 -14.48
C SER A 310 23.20 -1.08 -14.27
N LEU A 311 23.66 -1.98 -15.15
CA LEU A 311 23.34 -3.41 -15.10
C LEU A 311 24.31 -4.23 -14.24
N TYR A 312 25.52 -3.71 -13.95
CA TYR A 312 26.63 -4.45 -13.33
C TYR A 312 26.34 -5.03 -11.93
N ASN A 313 25.35 -4.50 -11.20
CA ASN A 313 24.96 -4.98 -9.88
C ASN A 313 23.48 -5.42 -9.82
N THR A 314 22.89 -5.75 -10.97
CA THR A 314 21.47 -6.10 -11.07
C THR A 314 21.28 -7.55 -11.49
N THR A 315 20.08 -8.09 -11.22
CA THR A 315 19.66 -9.41 -11.72
C THR A 315 19.57 -9.48 -13.25
N GLN A 316 19.62 -8.32 -13.93
CA GLN A 316 19.62 -8.16 -15.40
C GLN A 316 21.03 -8.22 -16.01
N MET A 317 21.99 -8.82 -15.32
CA MET A 317 23.41 -8.79 -15.66
C MET A 317 23.69 -9.25 -17.11
N LEU A 318 24.57 -8.51 -17.79
CA LEU A 318 25.13 -8.92 -19.08
C LEU A 318 26.08 -10.12 -18.88
N PRO A 319 26.17 -11.05 -19.85
CA PRO A 319 27.19 -12.10 -19.83
C PRO A 319 28.60 -11.52 -19.62
N VAL A 320 29.43 -12.22 -18.86
CA VAL A 320 30.78 -11.75 -18.45
C VAL A 320 31.66 -11.47 -19.69
N GLU A 321 31.47 -12.21 -20.77
CA GLU A 321 32.20 -12.02 -22.03
C GLU A 321 31.86 -10.69 -22.71
N VAL A 322 30.60 -10.26 -22.65
CA VAL A 322 30.13 -8.98 -23.22
C VAL A 322 30.68 -7.80 -22.42
N SER A 323 30.66 -7.92 -21.08
CA SER A 323 31.20 -6.90 -20.19
C SER A 323 32.69 -6.65 -20.44
N ARG A 324 33.45 -7.71 -20.74
CA ARG A 324 34.87 -7.60 -21.09
C ARG A 324 35.10 -6.97 -22.46
N CYS A 325 34.25 -7.22 -23.46
CA CYS A 325 34.38 -6.58 -24.78
C CYS A 325 34.28 -5.04 -24.72
N PHE A 326 33.50 -4.49 -23.78
CA PHE A 326 33.37 -3.04 -23.62
C PHE A 326 34.50 -2.40 -22.80
N GLU A 327 35.19 -3.14 -21.93
CA GLU A 327 36.42 -2.66 -21.26
C GLU A 327 37.55 -2.36 -22.25
N TRP A 328 37.56 -3.00 -23.43
CA TRP A 328 38.54 -2.73 -24.49
C TRP A 328 38.22 -1.52 -25.38
N LEU A 329 37.01 -0.94 -25.25
CA LEU A 329 36.56 0.22 -26.01
C LEU A 329 36.69 1.55 -25.23
N SER A 330 37.17 1.52 -23.98
CA SER A 330 37.48 2.68 -23.13
C SER A 330 38.96 3.05 -23.21
#